data_AF-A0A817GFE3-F1
#
_entry.id   AF-A0A817GFE3-F1
#
_cell.length_a   1.000
_cell.length_b   1.000
_cell.length_c   1.000
_cell.angle_alpha   90.00
_cell.angle_beta   90.00
_cell.angle_gamma   90.00
#
_symmetry.space_group_name_H-M   'P 1'
#
loop_
_entity.id
_entity.type
_entity.pdbx_description
1 polymer ?
#
loop_
_entity_poly.entity_id
_entity_poly.type
_entity_poly.pdbx_seq_one_letter_code
_entity_poly.pdbx_strand_id
1 'polypeptide(L)'
;MTERCSTVLNEIKQFADGEDLLKPISLEDLDGKERNQIYNFIETEYCNRIEFEKKSSNYGKNKQVVLMLTKITGKKEVKKAPVQIDDTIVHFFYTHNKLPIAIVNHKFLDYYLDCLDPYFDCRATFAQFLEDIETHETVGKLISHINQIQESILNYISTHPSMKQFQNTRFQQEIDFIKSGIYKTHCTLYTKENHNKLFISVDIIKANYTILNHYHPEIFRNSTSWSDFVNLFCGEKPIHTLLNSKYWRERTLGQAGITPKTNKLAEYFVRKILHEMQTPATDVVLLNNDEVVLQYDPLVLRRLMDNYHGTFFKVIPFRLIKLPQYNYFVKEYFNPPQSVDNDQIAITRCEFKCIPLPFFMQCVKKYEDKPITEIDRKFTIESGHVATLDVSIF
;
A
#
# COMPACT_ATOMS: atom_id res chain seq x y z
N MET A 1 -24.69 16.45 -29.60
CA MET A 1 -25.07 15.07 -29.97
C MET A 1 -26.27 15.23 -30.90
N THR A 2 -26.22 14.68 -32.12
CA THR A 2 -27.36 14.82 -33.04
C THR A 2 -28.56 14.03 -32.53
N GLU A 3 -29.75 14.41 -32.98
CA GLU A 3 -30.99 13.69 -32.73
C GLU A 3 -30.85 12.22 -33.17
N ARG A 4 -30.23 11.99 -34.33
CA ARG A 4 -29.99 10.65 -34.87
C ARG A 4 -29.06 9.80 -34.01
N CYS A 5 -27.97 10.37 -33.50
CA CYS A 5 -27.09 9.67 -32.56
C CYS A 5 -27.86 9.24 -31.29
N SER A 6 -28.74 10.11 -30.78
CA SER A 6 -29.59 9.78 -29.63
C SER A 6 -30.60 8.67 -29.94
N THR A 7 -31.18 8.66 -31.14
CA THR A 7 -32.07 7.59 -31.61
C THR A 7 -31.36 6.24 -31.63
N VAL A 8 -30.14 6.17 -32.20
CA VAL A 8 -29.36 4.94 -32.26
C VAL A 8 -29.01 4.42 -30.87
N LEU A 9 -28.62 5.30 -29.94
CA LEU A 9 -28.36 4.91 -28.55
C LEU A 9 -29.61 4.33 -27.87
N ASN A 10 -30.79 4.88 -28.14
CA ASN A 10 -32.05 4.33 -27.62
C ASN A 10 -32.41 2.98 -28.26
N GLU A 11 -32.16 2.80 -29.55
CA GLU A 11 -32.36 1.50 -30.21
C GLU A 11 -31.45 0.40 -29.64
N ILE A 12 -30.21 0.74 -29.25
CA ILE A 12 -29.28 -0.16 -28.57
C ILE A 12 -29.79 -0.55 -27.17
N LYS A 13 -30.29 0.42 -26.40
CA LYS A 13 -30.90 0.15 -25.08
C LYS A 13 -32.09 -0.80 -25.20
N GLN A 14 -33.00 -0.50 -26.14
CA GLN A 14 -34.15 -1.36 -26.42
C GLN A 14 -33.74 -2.77 -26.83
N PHE A 15 -32.67 -2.91 -27.63
CA PHE A 15 -32.14 -4.23 -27.98
C PHE A 15 -31.55 -4.97 -26.76
N ALA A 16 -30.83 -4.26 -25.88
CA ALA A 16 -30.27 -4.86 -24.67
C ALA A 16 -31.35 -5.48 -23.77
N ASP A 17 -32.49 -4.80 -23.67
CA ASP A 17 -33.61 -5.16 -22.79
C ASP A 17 -34.67 -6.03 -23.49
N GLY A 18 -34.72 -6.05 -24.82
CA GLY A 18 -35.68 -6.82 -25.61
C GLY A 18 -35.32 -8.30 -25.77
N GLU A 19 -36.17 -9.08 -26.42
CA GLU A 19 -35.96 -10.54 -26.60
C GLU A 19 -35.10 -10.89 -27.81
N ASP A 20 -34.84 -9.93 -28.71
CA ASP A 20 -34.07 -10.15 -29.93
C ASP A 20 -32.64 -10.61 -29.63
N LEU A 21 -32.20 -11.67 -30.31
CA LEU A 21 -30.83 -12.18 -30.19
C LEU A 21 -29.84 -11.51 -31.14
N LEU A 22 -30.32 -10.90 -32.21
CA LEU A 22 -29.51 -10.25 -33.24
C LEU A 22 -30.27 -9.04 -33.80
N LYS A 23 -29.60 -7.90 -33.96
CA LYS A 23 -30.21 -6.71 -34.56
C LYS A 23 -29.21 -5.89 -35.38
N PRO A 24 -29.47 -5.66 -36.68
CA PRO A 24 -28.72 -4.69 -37.47
C PRO A 24 -29.18 -3.25 -37.15
N ILE A 25 -28.25 -2.32 -36.99
CA ILE A 25 -28.52 -0.88 -36.86
C ILE A 25 -27.73 -0.11 -37.91
N SER A 26 -28.41 0.67 -38.75
CA SER A 26 -27.75 1.51 -39.75
C SER A 26 -27.20 2.80 -39.13
N LEU A 27 -25.96 3.14 -39.48
CA LEU A 27 -25.20 4.32 -39.05
C LEU A 27 -24.89 5.25 -40.24
N GLU A 28 -25.66 5.17 -41.34
CA GLU A 28 -25.40 5.84 -42.63
C GLU A 28 -25.28 7.37 -42.54
N ASP A 29 -25.99 8.00 -41.60
CA ASP A 29 -26.03 9.47 -41.45
C ASP A 29 -25.14 10.00 -40.33
N LEU A 30 -24.29 9.16 -39.74
CA LEU A 30 -23.44 9.52 -38.60
C LEU A 30 -22.00 9.77 -39.02
N ASP A 31 -21.42 10.84 -38.48
CA ASP A 31 -20.01 11.14 -38.72
C ASP A 31 -19.07 10.15 -37.98
N GLY A 32 -17.77 10.26 -38.18
CA GLY A 32 -16.80 9.37 -37.53
C GLY A 32 -16.78 9.50 -36.00
N LYS A 33 -17.03 10.70 -35.47
CA LYS A 33 -17.01 10.98 -34.04
C LYS A 33 -18.25 10.41 -33.35
N GLU A 34 -19.41 10.55 -33.96
CA GLU A 34 -20.68 10.02 -33.47
C GLU A 34 -20.68 8.49 -33.47
N ARG A 35 -20.15 7.88 -34.53
CA ARG A 35 -19.98 6.42 -34.58
C ARG A 35 -19.07 5.91 -33.45
N ASN A 36 -17.95 6.59 -33.19
CA ASN A 36 -17.08 6.25 -32.07
C ASN A 36 -17.78 6.42 -30.71
N GLN A 37 -18.64 7.43 -30.55
CA GLN A 37 -19.43 7.57 -29.32
C GLN A 37 -20.37 6.38 -29.11
N ILE A 38 -21.01 5.88 -30.17
CA ILE A 38 -21.88 4.70 -30.12
C ILE A 38 -21.09 3.44 -29.79
N TYR A 39 -19.92 3.24 -30.40
CA TYR A 39 -19.06 2.08 -30.10
C TYR A 39 -18.63 2.10 -28.64
N ASN A 40 -18.11 3.24 -28.17
CA ASN A 40 -17.70 3.41 -26.79
C ASN A 40 -18.86 3.16 -25.83
N PHE A 41 -20.06 3.66 -26.14
CA PHE A 41 -21.25 3.43 -25.31
C PHE A 41 -21.60 1.95 -25.16
N ILE A 42 -21.52 1.16 -26.24
CA ILE A 42 -21.76 -0.28 -26.17
C ILE A 42 -20.66 -0.97 -25.37
N GLU A 43 -19.40 -0.63 -25.63
CA GLU A 43 -18.23 -1.20 -24.92
C GLU A 43 -18.22 -0.85 -23.42
N THR A 44 -18.72 0.32 -23.01
CA THR A 44 -18.75 0.71 -21.60
C THR A 44 -19.99 0.20 -20.88
N GLU A 45 -21.18 0.39 -21.45
CA GLU A 45 -22.45 0.14 -20.74
C GLU A 45 -23.01 -1.27 -20.98
N TYR A 46 -22.66 -1.91 -22.10
CA TYR A 46 -23.28 -3.16 -22.55
C TYR A 46 -22.30 -4.25 -22.94
N CYS A 47 -20.99 -4.12 -22.64
CA CYS A 47 -19.98 -5.12 -22.99
C CYS A 47 -20.32 -6.54 -22.53
N ASN A 48 -21.03 -6.68 -21.42
CA ASN A 48 -21.41 -7.99 -20.84
C ASN A 48 -22.74 -8.53 -21.40
N ARG A 49 -23.45 -7.74 -22.23
CA ARG A 49 -24.81 -8.03 -22.71
C ARG A 49 -24.89 -8.09 -24.23
N ILE A 50 -24.05 -7.34 -24.93
CA ILE A 50 -24.08 -7.15 -26.38
C ILE A 50 -22.66 -7.27 -26.95
N GLU A 51 -22.46 -8.18 -27.90
CA GLU A 51 -21.33 -8.17 -28.83
C GLU A 51 -21.74 -7.38 -30.09
N PHE A 52 -20.79 -6.71 -30.76
CA PHE A 52 -21.11 -6.03 -32.01
C PHE A 52 -20.02 -6.19 -33.08
N GLU A 53 -20.46 -6.24 -34.35
CA GLU A 53 -19.60 -6.29 -35.53
C GLU A 53 -19.88 -5.09 -36.44
N LYS A 54 -18.82 -4.44 -36.90
CA LYS A 54 -18.91 -3.30 -37.84
C LYS A 54 -18.86 -3.84 -39.26
N LYS A 55 -19.96 -3.72 -40.00
CA LYS A 55 -19.98 -4.02 -41.44
C LYS A 55 -20.06 -2.72 -42.22
N SER A 56 -19.14 -2.52 -43.15
CA SER A 56 -19.20 -1.40 -44.08
C SER A 56 -19.22 -1.88 -45.51
N SER A 57 -20.18 -1.38 -46.29
CA SER A 57 -20.24 -1.54 -47.74
C SER A 57 -20.04 -0.18 -48.41
N ASN A 58 -19.51 -0.21 -49.64
CA ASN A 58 -19.18 0.95 -50.47
C ASN A 58 -18.05 1.86 -49.94
N TYR A 59 -17.57 2.77 -50.80
CA TYR A 59 -16.48 3.71 -50.53
C TYR A 59 -16.93 5.18 -50.74
N GLY A 60 -16.27 6.12 -50.07
CA GLY A 60 -16.53 7.56 -50.23
C GLY A 60 -17.83 8.03 -49.58
N LYS A 61 -18.53 8.98 -50.22
CA LYS A 61 -19.77 9.60 -49.71
C LYS A 61 -20.97 8.64 -49.59
N ASN A 62 -20.86 7.44 -50.16
CA ASN A 62 -21.92 6.41 -50.14
C ASN A 62 -21.60 5.26 -49.16
N LYS A 63 -20.67 5.47 -48.21
CA LYS A 63 -20.26 4.44 -47.26
C LYS A 63 -21.41 4.12 -46.32
N GLN A 64 -21.99 2.93 -46.47
CA GLN A 64 -22.98 2.43 -45.54
C GLN A 64 -22.26 1.71 -44.41
N VAL A 65 -22.56 2.08 -43.18
CA VAL A 65 -22.03 1.40 -41.99
C VAL A 65 -23.19 0.83 -41.23
N VAL A 66 -23.22 -0.48 -41.08
CA VAL A 66 -24.20 -1.21 -40.31
C VAL A 66 -23.49 -1.84 -39.12
N LEU A 67 -24.10 -1.65 -37.95
CA LEU A 67 -23.68 -2.26 -36.71
C LEU A 67 -24.52 -3.51 -36.48
N MET A 68 -23.90 -4.68 -36.52
CA MET A 68 -24.57 -5.93 -36.19
C MET A 68 -24.45 -6.16 -34.68
N LEU A 69 -25.55 -6.01 -33.93
CA LEU A 69 -25.59 -6.32 -32.51
C LEU A 69 -25.99 -7.78 -32.31
N THR A 70 -25.32 -8.48 -31.40
CA THR A 70 -25.61 -9.86 -31.01
C THR A 70 -25.74 -9.92 -29.49
N LYS A 71 -26.85 -10.46 -28.99
CA LYS A 71 -27.08 -10.59 -27.55
C LYS A 71 -26.27 -11.76 -27.00
N ILE A 72 -25.51 -11.51 -25.94
CA ILE A 72 -24.71 -12.55 -25.29
C ILE A 72 -25.65 -13.46 -24.53
N THR A 73 -25.92 -14.65 -25.09
CA THR A 73 -26.76 -15.68 -24.47
C THR A 73 -25.90 -16.84 -23.97
N GLY A 74 -25.67 -16.84 -22.66
CA GLY A 74 -24.80 -17.79 -21.96
C GLY A 74 -23.74 -17.08 -21.13
N LYS A 75 -23.17 -17.76 -20.13
CA LYS A 75 -22.03 -17.29 -19.32
C LYS A 75 -20.76 -17.21 -20.19
N LYS A 76 -20.73 -16.33 -21.17
CA LYS A 76 -19.49 -15.91 -21.80
C LYS A 76 -18.92 -14.82 -20.90
N GLU A 77 -18.03 -15.22 -20.00
CA GLU A 77 -17.12 -14.26 -19.36
C GLU A 77 -16.38 -13.57 -20.49
N VAL A 78 -16.76 -12.32 -20.79
CA VAL A 78 -15.92 -11.44 -21.58
C VAL A 78 -14.67 -11.24 -20.74
N LYS A 79 -13.63 -12.02 -21.01
CA LYS A 79 -12.31 -11.79 -20.43
C LYS A 79 -11.91 -10.38 -20.86
N LYS A 80 -12.01 -9.42 -19.94
CA LYS A 80 -11.42 -8.10 -20.12
C LYS A 80 -10.00 -8.31 -20.62
N ALA A 81 -9.60 -7.54 -21.63
CA ALA A 81 -8.21 -7.54 -22.05
C ALA A 81 -7.35 -7.24 -20.80
N PRO A 82 -6.25 -8.01 -20.60
CA PRO A 82 -5.40 -7.81 -19.43
C PRO A 82 -4.91 -6.37 -19.39
N VAL A 83 -4.79 -5.82 -18.17
CA VAL A 83 -4.31 -4.45 -17.95
C VAL A 83 -2.97 -4.27 -18.65
N GLN A 84 -2.90 -3.32 -19.58
CA GLN A 84 -1.64 -2.96 -20.22
C GLN A 84 -0.78 -2.17 -19.24
N ILE A 85 0.31 -2.77 -18.77
CA ILE A 85 1.24 -2.16 -17.82
C ILE A 85 2.07 -1.08 -18.54
N ASP A 86 2.08 0.13 -17.98
CA ASP A 86 2.89 1.26 -18.42
C ASP A 86 3.62 1.93 -17.25
N ASP A 87 4.42 2.96 -17.55
CA ASP A 87 5.18 3.70 -16.53
C ASP A 87 4.30 4.43 -15.51
N THR A 88 3.04 4.74 -15.85
CA THR A 88 2.08 5.41 -14.96
C THR A 88 1.59 4.46 -13.88
N ILE A 89 1.19 3.25 -14.27
CA ILE A 89 0.75 2.17 -13.36
C ILE A 89 1.88 1.80 -12.40
N VAL A 90 3.07 1.64 -12.97
CA VAL A 90 4.34 1.39 -12.29
C VAL A 90 4.64 2.49 -11.27
N HIS A 91 4.65 3.76 -11.69
CA HIS A 91 4.87 4.90 -10.80
C HIS A 91 3.87 4.94 -9.63
N PHE A 92 2.59 4.72 -9.94
CA PHE A 92 1.54 4.71 -8.94
C PHE A 92 1.78 3.58 -7.92
N PHE A 93 2.00 2.36 -8.39
CA PHE A 93 2.18 1.19 -7.53
C PHE A 93 3.32 1.41 -6.53
N TYR A 94 4.49 1.85 -6.99
CA TYR A 94 5.66 2.02 -6.13
C TYR A 94 5.49 3.16 -5.13
N THR A 95 4.93 4.29 -5.57
CA THR A 95 4.73 5.48 -4.73
C THR A 95 3.83 5.16 -3.53
N HIS A 96 2.75 4.41 -3.76
CA HIS A 96 1.74 4.14 -2.73
C HIS A 96 2.07 2.93 -1.85
N ASN A 97 2.94 2.03 -2.32
CA ASN A 97 3.48 0.91 -1.53
C ASN A 97 4.84 1.20 -0.88
N LYS A 98 5.44 2.37 -1.16
CA LYS A 98 6.76 2.80 -0.64
C LYS A 98 7.88 1.78 -0.92
N LEU A 99 7.85 1.17 -2.11
CA LEU A 99 8.87 0.21 -2.53
C LEU A 99 10.18 0.94 -2.91
N PRO A 100 11.36 0.37 -2.60
CA PRO A 100 12.64 0.98 -2.90
C PRO A 100 13.07 0.73 -4.36
N ILE A 101 12.26 1.23 -5.30
CA ILE A 101 12.50 1.07 -6.74
C ILE A 101 13.14 2.34 -7.29
N ALA A 102 14.39 2.22 -7.73
CA ALA A 102 15.19 3.35 -8.17
C ALA A 102 14.89 3.80 -9.61
N ILE A 103 14.23 2.96 -10.42
CA ILE A 103 13.87 3.27 -11.81
C ILE A 103 12.39 3.01 -12.03
N VAL A 104 11.67 4.06 -12.38
CA VAL A 104 10.22 4.01 -12.65
C VAL A 104 9.99 3.77 -14.15
N ASN A 105 10.44 2.62 -14.64
CA ASN A 105 10.21 2.18 -16.02
C ASN A 105 9.68 0.75 -16.01
N HIS A 106 8.54 0.51 -16.66
CA HIS A 106 7.85 -0.78 -16.68
C HIS A 106 8.72 -1.92 -17.23
N LYS A 107 9.70 -1.63 -18.09
CA LYS A 107 10.63 -2.64 -18.63
C LYS A 107 11.53 -3.26 -17.56
N PHE A 108 11.70 -2.58 -16.42
CA PHE A 108 12.48 -3.09 -15.29
C PHE A 108 11.60 -3.59 -14.14
N LEU A 109 10.27 -3.51 -14.25
CA LEU A 109 9.35 -3.88 -13.17
C LEU A 109 9.61 -5.30 -12.67
N ASP A 110 9.63 -6.29 -13.57
CA ASP A 110 9.82 -7.69 -13.18
C ASP A 110 11.15 -7.92 -12.46
N TYR A 111 12.22 -7.26 -12.91
CA TYR A 111 13.52 -7.32 -12.25
C TYR A 111 13.44 -6.87 -10.78
N TYR A 112 12.79 -5.73 -10.53
CA TYR A 112 12.61 -5.21 -9.19
C TYR A 112 11.68 -6.09 -8.36
N LEU A 113 10.56 -6.54 -8.93
CA LEU A 113 9.63 -7.43 -8.23
C LEU A 113 10.35 -8.70 -7.78
N ASP A 114 11.07 -9.39 -8.68
CA ASP A 114 11.79 -10.62 -8.33
C ASP A 114 12.85 -10.42 -7.24
N CYS A 115 13.58 -9.32 -7.31
CA CYS A 115 14.67 -9.08 -6.38
C CYS A 115 14.17 -8.58 -5.01
N LEU A 116 13.00 -7.93 -4.94
CA LEU A 116 12.46 -7.33 -3.72
C LEU A 116 11.37 -8.18 -3.05
N ASP A 117 10.75 -9.12 -3.78
CA ASP A 117 9.67 -9.97 -3.26
C ASP A 117 10.00 -10.66 -1.93
N PRO A 118 11.22 -11.24 -1.74
CA PRO A 118 11.59 -11.87 -0.47
C PRO A 118 11.52 -10.96 0.76
N TYR A 119 11.51 -9.63 0.56
CA TYR A 119 11.55 -8.64 1.63
C TYR A 119 10.26 -7.84 1.76
N PHE A 120 9.50 -7.69 0.67
CA PHE A 120 8.36 -6.77 0.59
C PHE A 120 7.04 -7.42 0.15
N ASP A 121 7.03 -8.71 -0.25
CA ASP A 121 5.84 -9.40 -0.78
C ASP A 121 5.17 -8.59 -1.92
N CYS A 122 6.01 -8.03 -2.79
CA CYS A 122 5.58 -7.06 -3.79
C CYS A 122 4.90 -7.72 -4.99
N ARG A 123 5.13 -9.01 -5.28
CA ARG A 123 4.43 -9.72 -6.37
C ARG A 123 2.96 -9.93 -6.04
N ALA A 124 2.64 -10.42 -4.85
CA ALA A 124 1.26 -10.58 -4.40
C ALA A 124 0.54 -9.21 -4.34
N THR A 125 1.22 -8.20 -3.77
CA THR A 125 0.69 -6.84 -3.70
C THR A 125 0.45 -6.23 -5.09
N PHE A 126 1.33 -6.49 -6.06
CA PHE A 126 1.16 -6.01 -7.43
C PHE A 126 0.01 -6.70 -8.16
N ALA A 127 -0.11 -8.02 -8.02
CA ALA A 127 -1.23 -8.78 -8.59
C ALA A 127 -2.58 -8.25 -8.10
N GLN A 128 -2.68 -8.01 -6.79
CA GLN A 128 -3.87 -7.44 -6.17
C GLN A 128 -4.20 -6.03 -6.67
N PHE A 129 -3.17 -5.21 -6.90
CA PHE A 129 -3.34 -3.88 -7.49
C PHE A 129 -3.86 -3.94 -8.93
N LEU A 130 -3.41 -4.90 -9.74
CA LEU A 130 -3.94 -5.11 -11.09
C LEU A 130 -5.42 -5.53 -11.05
N GLU A 131 -5.80 -6.42 -10.11
CA GLU A 131 -7.21 -6.81 -9.91
C GLU A 131 -8.10 -5.62 -9.53
N ASP A 132 -7.60 -4.71 -8.67
CA ASP A 132 -8.30 -3.47 -8.34
C ASP A 132 -8.49 -2.58 -9.60
N ILE A 133 -7.48 -2.48 -10.47
CA ILE A 133 -7.59 -1.73 -11.73
C ILE A 133 -8.65 -2.39 -12.63
N GLU A 134 -8.65 -3.71 -12.77
CA GLU A 134 -9.62 -4.43 -13.60
C GLU A 134 -11.05 -4.23 -13.08
N THR A 135 -11.22 -4.27 -11.76
CA THR A 135 -12.48 -4.07 -11.05
C THR A 135 -13.02 -2.64 -11.23
N HIS A 136 -12.14 -1.65 -11.26
CA HIS A 136 -12.44 -0.22 -11.39
C HIS A 136 -12.14 0.38 -12.78
N GLU A 137 -11.95 -0.49 -13.77
CA GLU A 137 -11.70 -0.23 -15.20
C GLU A 137 -10.37 0.41 -15.56
N THR A 138 -9.97 1.50 -14.88
CA THR A 138 -8.71 2.21 -15.20
C THR A 138 -8.01 2.67 -13.92
N VAL A 139 -6.70 2.86 -13.98
CA VAL A 139 -5.93 3.41 -12.85
C VAL A 139 -6.46 4.78 -12.43
N GLY A 140 -6.88 5.62 -13.38
CA GLY A 140 -7.46 6.94 -13.08
C GLY A 140 -8.79 6.83 -12.30
N LYS A 141 -9.70 5.96 -12.74
CA LYS A 141 -10.97 5.71 -12.04
C LYS A 141 -10.74 5.09 -10.65
N LEU A 142 -9.81 4.14 -10.53
CA LEU A 142 -9.40 3.58 -9.25
C LEU A 142 -8.92 4.67 -8.28
N ILE A 143 -8.05 5.56 -8.73
CA ILE A 143 -7.53 6.69 -7.93
C ILE A 143 -8.67 7.62 -7.51
N SER A 144 -9.54 8.01 -8.43
CA SER A 144 -10.70 8.85 -8.12
C SER A 144 -11.58 8.21 -7.05
N HIS A 145 -11.82 6.90 -7.16
CA HIS A 145 -12.64 6.17 -6.19
C HIS A 145 -11.95 6.09 -4.81
N ILE A 146 -10.64 5.81 -4.78
CA ILE A 146 -9.84 5.84 -3.55
C ILE A 146 -9.95 7.22 -2.88
N ASN A 147 -9.76 8.31 -3.63
CA ASN A 147 -9.82 9.67 -3.08
C ASN A 147 -11.21 9.99 -2.50
N GLN A 148 -12.29 9.59 -3.16
CA GLN A 148 -13.66 9.76 -2.66
C GLN A 148 -13.89 9.01 -1.33
N ILE A 149 -13.40 7.77 -1.23
CA ILE A 149 -13.47 7.00 0.01
C ILE A 149 -12.66 7.70 1.10
N GLN A 150 -11.46 8.18 0.79
CA GLN A 150 -10.62 8.88 1.75
C GLN A 150 -11.25 10.18 2.25
N GLU A 151 -11.85 10.98 1.37
CA GLU A 151 -12.58 12.19 1.75
C GLU A 151 -13.77 11.87 2.64
N SER A 152 -14.50 10.80 2.33
CA SER A 152 -15.63 10.33 3.14
C SER A 152 -15.19 9.90 4.55
N ILE A 153 -14.09 9.14 4.64
CA ILE A 153 -13.50 8.74 5.91
C ILE A 153 -13.01 9.96 6.70
N LEU A 154 -12.27 10.87 6.04
CA LEU A 154 -11.73 12.07 6.66
C LEU A 154 -12.85 12.94 7.23
N ASN A 155 -13.91 13.16 6.46
CA ASN A 155 -15.08 13.91 6.89
C ASN A 155 -15.76 13.25 8.09
N TYR A 156 -15.97 11.93 8.04
CA TYR A 156 -16.57 11.17 9.13
C TYR A 156 -15.75 11.30 10.43
N ILE A 157 -14.44 11.05 10.36
CA ILE A 157 -13.53 11.14 11.51
C ILE A 157 -13.49 12.57 12.07
N SER A 158 -13.36 13.57 11.20
CA SER A 158 -13.13 14.96 11.62
C SER A 158 -14.38 15.62 12.22
N THR A 159 -15.57 15.17 11.81
CA THR A 159 -16.86 15.68 12.31
C THR A 159 -17.39 14.89 13.50
N HIS A 160 -16.79 13.74 13.83
CA HIS A 160 -17.23 12.91 14.94
C HIS A 160 -17.12 13.67 16.29
N PRO A 161 -18.17 13.69 17.14
CA PRO A 161 -18.13 14.42 18.42
C PRO A 161 -16.94 14.04 19.32
N SER A 162 -16.64 12.74 19.41
CA SER A 162 -15.49 12.24 20.16
C SER A 162 -14.14 12.72 19.63
N MET A 163 -14.03 13.07 18.34
CA MET A 163 -12.81 13.66 17.80
C MET A 163 -12.55 15.03 18.45
N LYS A 164 -13.59 15.86 18.57
CA LYS A 164 -13.50 17.15 19.25
C LYS A 164 -13.13 16.97 20.73
N GLN A 165 -13.69 15.97 21.39
CA GLN A 165 -13.31 15.62 22.77
C GLN A 165 -11.83 15.21 22.85
N PHE A 166 -11.37 14.32 21.98
CA PHE A 166 -9.97 13.89 21.92
C PHE A 166 -9.03 15.07 21.70
N GLN A 167 -9.35 15.98 20.78
CA GLN A 167 -8.57 17.18 20.48
C GLN A 167 -8.51 18.16 21.66
N ASN A 168 -9.58 18.28 22.46
CA ASN A 168 -9.61 19.17 23.63
C ASN A 168 -9.06 18.55 24.91
N THR A 169 -8.99 17.22 24.99
CA THR A 169 -8.47 16.51 26.17
C THR A 169 -6.96 16.72 26.31
N ARG A 170 -6.51 17.06 27.52
CA ARG A 170 -5.09 17.38 27.79
C ARG A 170 -4.21 16.15 28.06
N PHE A 171 -4.80 15.04 28.49
CA PHE A 171 -4.07 13.82 28.88
C PHE A 171 -2.95 14.10 29.90
N GLN A 172 -3.29 14.88 30.94
CA GLN A 172 -2.30 15.47 31.84
C GLN A 172 -1.44 14.40 32.53
N GLN A 173 -2.05 13.28 32.93
CA GLN A 173 -1.35 12.17 33.59
C GLN A 173 -0.30 11.54 32.66
N GLU A 174 -0.67 11.23 31.41
CA GLU A 174 0.24 10.67 30.42
C GLU A 174 1.36 11.65 30.07
N ILE A 175 1.03 12.93 29.92
CA ILE A 175 2.01 13.98 29.63
C ILE A 175 2.99 14.18 30.79
N ASP A 176 2.52 14.16 32.03
CA ASP A 176 3.39 14.30 33.21
C ASP A 176 4.28 13.07 33.40
N PHE A 177 3.77 11.87 33.08
CA PHE A 177 4.58 10.65 33.06
C PHE A 177 5.73 10.75 32.06
N ILE A 178 5.49 11.24 30.83
CA ILE A 178 6.57 11.45 29.84
C ILE A 178 7.59 12.46 30.37
N LYS A 179 7.12 13.57 30.94
CA LYS A 179 7.97 14.66 31.45
C LYS A 179 8.81 14.28 32.67
N SER A 180 8.42 13.24 33.42
CA SER A 180 9.20 12.73 34.55
C SER A 180 10.65 12.39 34.16
N GLY A 181 10.90 12.10 32.88
CA GLY A 181 12.25 11.93 32.35
C GLY A 181 12.94 10.64 32.79
N ILE A 182 12.20 9.68 33.36
CA ILE A 182 12.72 8.37 33.79
C ILE A 182 13.45 7.68 32.64
N TYR A 183 12.89 7.76 31.43
CA TYR A 183 13.56 7.38 30.18
C TYR A 183 13.75 8.63 29.32
N LYS A 184 14.78 8.67 28.48
CA LYS A 184 14.99 9.76 27.52
C LYS A 184 14.94 9.22 26.11
N THR A 185 14.27 9.94 25.23
CA THR A 185 14.26 9.67 23.78
C THR A 185 15.68 9.76 23.24
N HIS A 186 16.12 8.73 22.51
CA HIS A 186 17.43 8.70 21.86
C HIS A 186 17.43 7.66 20.74
N CYS A 187 18.19 7.92 19.68
CA CYS A 187 18.16 7.16 18.43
C CYS A 187 19.55 6.60 18.06
N THR A 188 20.12 5.73 18.90
CA THR A 188 21.50 5.21 18.73
C THR A 188 21.57 3.78 18.22
N LEU A 189 20.52 3.27 17.57
CA LEU A 189 20.50 1.88 17.09
C LEU A 189 21.50 1.62 15.95
N TYR A 190 21.53 2.50 14.95
CA TYR A 190 22.25 2.29 13.69
C TYR A 190 23.71 2.76 13.76
N THR A 191 24.52 2.04 14.54
CA THR A 191 25.95 2.31 14.72
C THR A 191 26.79 1.06 14.47
N LYS A 192 28.09 1.25 14.18
CA LYS A 192 29.01 0.12 13.94
C LYS A 192 29.17 -0.76 15.18
N GLU A 193 29.06 -0.18 16.37
CA GLU A 193 29.15 -0.85 17.67
C GLU A 193 27.97 -1.82 17.90
N ASN A 194 26.89 -1.67 17.14
CA ASN A 194 25.71 -2.53 17.21
C ASN A 194 25.68 -3.63 16.14
N HIS A 195 26.73 -3.72 15.32
CA HIS A 195 26.87 -4.82 14.36
C HIS A 195 26.88 -6.18 15.06
N ASN A 196 26.12 -7.13 14.51
CA ASN A 196 25.96 -8.50 14.95
C ASN A 196 25.37 -8.67 16.36
N LYS A 197 24.84 -7.60 16.97
CA LYS A 197 24.13 -7.67 18.25
C LYS A 197 22.66 -8.04 18.05
N LEU A 198 22.10 -8.66 19.08
CA LEU A 198 20.70 -9.04 19.17
C LEU A 198 19.92 -8.00 19.98
N PHE A 199 18.69 -7.74 19.55
CA PHE A 199 17.80 -6.77 20.16
C PHE A 199 16.36 -7.28 20.20
N ILE A 200 15.53 -6.62 21.01
CA ILE A 200 14.08 -6.82 21.05
C ILE A 200 13.42 -5.49 20.69
N SER A 201 12.63 -5.49 19.62
CA SER A 201 11.80 -4.35 19.23
C SER A 201 10.41 -4.50 19.84
N VAL A 202 9.89 -3.45 20.46
CA VAL A 202 8.51 -3.34 20.91
C VAL A 202 7.91 -2.12 20.23
N ASP A 203 7.02 -2.35 19.26
CA ASP A 203 6.49 -1.33 18.34
C ASP A 203 4.96 -1.29 18.41
N ILE A 204 4.36 -0.10 18.45
CA ILE A 204 2.90 0.03 18.43
C ILE A 204 2.37 -0.21 17.02
N ILE A 205 1.55 -1.25 16.89
CA ILE A 205 0.92 -1.61 15.62
C ILE A 205 0.05 -0.44 15.15
N LYS A 206 0.40 0.19 14.02
CA LYS A 206 -0.37 1.29 13.41
C LYS A 206 -0.69 2.44 14.41
N ALA A 207 0.32 2.93 15.13
CA ALA A 207 0.23 3.91 16.23
C ALA A 207 -0.97 4.88 16.20
N ASN A 208 -1.08 5.74 15.17
CA ASN A 208 -2.17 6.72 15.07
C ASN A 208 -3.58 6.11 15.22
N TYR A 209 -3.83 4.98 14.56
CA TYR A 209 -5.13 4.29 14.63
C TYR A 209 -5.32 3.67 16.02
N THR A 210 -4.33 2.89 16.48
CA THR A 210 -4.44 2.13 17.73
C THR A 210 -4.62 3.01 18.95
N ILE A 211 -3.87 4.12 19.03
CA ILE A 211 -3.98 5.06 20.13
C ILE A 211 -5.36 5.73 20.14
N LEU A 212 -5.84 6.23 19.00
CA LEU A 212 -7.13 6.88 18.97
C LEU A 212 -8.28 5.90 19.24
N ASN A 213 -8.19 4.69 18.68
CA ASN A 213 -9.17 3.62 18.88
C ASN A 213 -9.22 3.13 20.34
N HIS A 214 -8.10 3.20 21.07
CA HIS A 214 -8.06 2.88 22.49
C HIS A 214 -8.92 3.83 23.33
N TYR A 215 -8.80 5.14 23.10
CA TYR A 215 -9.52 6.14 23.89
C TYR A 215 -10.94 6.37 23.38
N HIS A 216 -11.16 6.26 22.07
CA HIS A 216 -12.42 6.58 21.40
C HIS A 216 -12.71 5.58 20.26
N PRO A 217 -12.99 4.30 20.57
CA PRO A 217 -13.25 3.28 19.55
C PRO A 217 -14.46 3.60 18.66
N GLU A 218 -15.40 4.40 19.15
CA GLU A 218 -16.57 4.87 18.43
C GLU A 218 -16.24 5.73 17.20
N ILE A 219 -15.10 6.44 17.20
CA ILE A 219 -14.62 7.20 16.02
C ILE A 219 -14.38 6.27 14.83
N PHE A 220 -14.05 5.00 15.10
CA PHE A 220 -13.85 3.97 14.09
C PHE A 220 -14.99 2.95 14.06
N ARG A 221 -16.19 3.34 14.54
CA ARG A 221 -17.38 2.46 14.60
C ARG A 221 -17.12 1.15 15.36
N ASN A 222 -16.24 1.17 16.35
CA ASN A 222 -15.81 -0.01 17.12
C ASN A 222 -15.20 -1.12 16.24
N SER A 223 -14.62 -0.75 15.09
CA SER A 223 -13.93 -1.70 14.22
C SER A 223 -12.70 -2.29 14.91
N THR A 224 -12.43 -3.57 14.66
CA THR A 224 -11.28 -4.30 15.22
C THR A 224 -9.96 -3.93 14.54
N SER A 225 -10.01 -3.44 13.30
CA SER A 225 -8.83 -2.99 12.57
C SER A 225 -9.13 -1.79 11.67
N TRP A 226 -8.06 -1.09 11.27
CA TRP A 226 -8.13 -0.04 10.25
C TRP A 226 -8.78 -0.55 8.95
N SER A 227 -8.44 -1.77 8.54
CA SER A 227 -8.94 -2.35 7.29
C SER A 227 -10.45 -2.62 7.39
N ASP A 228 -10.92 -3.15 8.52
CA ASP A 228 -12.36 -3.34 8.76
C ASP A 228 -13.11 -2.00 8.71
N PHE A 229 -12.55 -0.96 9.34
CA PHE A 229 -13.14 0.37 9.34
C PHE A 229 -13.22 0.99 7.94
N VAL A 230 -12.14 0.92 7.15
CA VAL A 230 -12.11 1.43 5.77
C VAL A 230 -13.11 0.68 4.90
N ASN A 231 -13.24 -0.63 5.09
CA ASN A 231 -14.15 -1.47 4.30
C ASN A 231 -15.62 -1.04 4.42
N LEU A 232 -16.01 -0.41 5.54
CA LEU A 232 -17.34 0.18 5.72
C LEU A 232 -17.67 1.31 4.72
N PHE A 233 -16.67 1.85 4.03
CA PHE A 233 -16.79 2.91 3.04
C PHE A 233 -16.56 2.42 1.60
N CYS A 234 -16.08 1.19 1.39
CA CYS A 234 -15.75 0.68 0.05
C CYS A 234 -16.97 0.19 -0.76
N GLY A 235 -18.14 0.06 -0.14
CA GLY A 235 -19.33 -0.46 -0.79
C GLY A 235 -19.20 -1.95 -1.16
N GLU A 236 -19.79 -2.36 -2.28
CA GLU A 236 -19.82 -3.77 -2.72
C GLU A 236 -18.50 -4.29 -3.30
N LYS A 237 -17.58 -3.38 -3.68
CA LYS A 237 -16.30 -3.72 -4.31
C LYS A 237 -15.15 -3.23 -3.43
N PRO A 238 -14.56 -4.10 -2.58
CA PRO A 238 -13.42 -3.72 -1.76
C PRO A 238 -12.23 -3.32 -2.62
N ILE A 239 -11.47 -2.31 -2.17
CA ILE A 239 -10.25 -1.86 -2.84
C ILE A 239 -9.06 -2.28 -2.00
N HIS A 240 -8.42 -3.38 -2.36
CA HIS A 240 -7.35 -3.98 -1.56
C HIS A 240 -6.13 -3.05 -1.41
N THR A 241 -5.80 -2.32 -2.48
CA THR A 241 -4.76 -1.28 -2.51
C THR A 241 -5.00 -0.22 -1.44
N LEU A 242 -6.24 0.13 -1.15
CA LEU A 242 -6.58 1.11 -0.12
C LEU A 242 -6.54 0.48 1.29
N LEU A 243 -7.11 -0.71 1.45
CA LEU A 243 -7.22 -1.42 2.74
C LEU A 243 -5.85 -1.68 3.39
N ASN A 244 -4.84 -1.97 2.58
CA ASN A 244 -3.50 -2.36 3.04
C ASN A 244 -2.47 -1.23 2.97
N SER A 245 -2.78 -0.09 2.33
CA SER A 245 -1.79 0.98 2.14
C SER A 245 -1.47 1.74 3.44
N LYS A 246 -0.20 1.65 3.85
CA LYS A 246 0.37 2.48 4.91
C LYS A 246 0.30 3.98 4.55
N TYR A 247 0.60 4.31 3.29
CA TYR A 247 0.58 5.70 2.80
C TYR A 247 -0.80 6.34 2.97
N TRP A 248 -1.85 5.67 2.51
CA TRP A 248 -3.21 6.22 2.58
C TRP A 248 -3.69 6.37 4.02
N ARG A 249 -3.42 5.38 4.88
CA ARG A 249 -3.73 5.48 6.32
C ARG A 249 -3.04 6.68 6.96
N GLU A 250 -1.73 6.85 6.75
CA GLU A 250 -0.97 7.97 7.31
C GLU A 250 -1.47 9.31 6.81
N ARG A 251 -1.79 9.42 5.51
CA ARG A 251 -2.33 10.64 4.91
C ARG A 251 -3.69 11.00 5.52
N THR A 252 -4.65 10.06 5.55
CA THR A 252 -5.99 10.30 6.08
C THR A 252 -5.96 10.71 7.54
N LEU A 253 -5.23 9.97 8.38
CA LEU A 253 -5.11 10.28 9.81
C LEU A 253 -4.28 11.57 10.06
N GLY A 254 -3.26 11.82 9.24
CA GLY A 254 -2.51 13.08 9.25
C GLY A 254 -3.41 14.28 8.99
N GLN A 255 -4.23 14.22 7.94
CA GLN A 255 -5.19 15.27 7.58
C GLN A 255 -6.30 15.47 8.61
N ALA A 256 -6.69 14.42 9.33
CA ALA A 256 -7.63 14.51 10.46
C ALA A 256 -7.04 15.21 11.70
N GLY A 257 -5.75 15.60 11.67
CA GLY A 257 -5.10 16.35 12.74
C GLY A 257 -4.75 15.53 13.99
N ILE A 258 -4.76 14.19 13.91
CA ILE A 258 -4.59 13.33 15.09
C ILE A 258 -3.12 13.07 15.44
N THR A 259 -2.22 13.18 14.47
CA THR A 259 -0.82 12.72 14.56
C THR A 259 -0.03 13.38 15.71
N PRO A 260 -0.06 14.72 15.92
CA PRO A 260 0.75 15.34 16.97
C PRO A 260 0.41 14.84 18.38
N LYS A 261 -0.87 14.55 18.65
CA LYS A 261 -1.32 14.09 19.96
C LYS A 261 -1.13 12.59 20.13
N THR A 262 -1.48 11.81 19.10
CA THR A 262 -1.27 10.36 19.12
C THR A 262 0.20 9.99 19.24
N ASN A 263 1.14 10.74 18.66
CA ASN A 263 2.57 10.55 18.87
C ASN A 263 3.01 10.68 20.34
N LYS A 264 2.49 11.68 21.06
CA LYS A 264 2.80 11.84 22.49
C LYS A 264 2.20 10.71 23.32
N LEU A 265 0.97 10.32 23.03
CA LEU A 265 0.32 9.23 23.74
C LEU A 265 0.99 7.88 23.44
N ALA A 266 1.41 7.64 22.20
CA ALA A 266 2.24 6.50 21.83
C ALA A 266 3.52 6.45 22.69
N GLU A 267 4.18 7.60 22.86
CA GLU A 267 5.40 7.70 23.65
C GLU A 267 5.14 7.33 25.11
N TYR A 268 3.99 7.75 25.67
CA TYR A 268 3.55 7.34 26.99
C TYR A 268 3.41 5.81 27.08
N PHE A 269 2.74 5.16 26.14
CA PHE A 269 2.52 3.71 26.17
C PHE A 269 3.83 2.92 26.09
N VAL A 270 4.76 3.33 25.22
CA VAL A 270 6.08 2.70 25.13
C VAL A 270 6.87 2.86 26.43
N ARG A 271 6.89 4.07 27.02
CA ARG A 271 7.58 4.32 28.29
C ARG A 271 6.92 3.61 29.47
N LYS A 272 5.60 3.45 29.43
CA LYS A 272 4.83 2.72 30.45
C LYS A 272 5.27 1.27 30.51
N ILE A 273 5.46 0.60 29.36
CA ILE A 273 6.03 -0.76 29.32
C ILE A 273 7.38 -0.80 30.04
N LEU A 274 8.28 0.13 29.72
CA LEU A 274 9.62 0.14 30.35
C LEU A 274 9.53 0.28 31.87
N HIS A 275 8.61 1.11 32.36
CA HIS A 275 8.38 1.29 33.78
C HIS A 275 7.79 0.04 34.45
N GLU A 276 6.75 -0.56 33.87
CA GLU A 276 6.10 -1.78 34.38
C GLU A 276 7.07 -2.98 34.37
N MET A 277 7.91 -3.07 33.35
CA MET A 277 8.96 -4.07 33.22
C MET A 277 10.18 -3.79 34.12
N GLN A 278 10.23 -2.63 34.78
CA GLN A 278 11.36 -2.14 35.57
C GLN A 278 12.68 -2.22 34.78
N THR A 279 12.62 -1.81 33.50
CA THR A 279 13.74 -1.97 32.57
C THR A 279 14.85 -0.97 32.90
N PRO A 280 16.10 -1.41 33.11
CA PRO A 280 17.22 -0.48 33.29
C PRO A 280 17.37 0.44 32.08
N ALA A 281 17.61 1.74 32.30
CA ALA A 281 17.80 2.69 31.21
C ALA A 281 19.01 2.32 30.31
N THR A 282 19.99 1.58 30.83
CA THR A 282 21.15 1.06 30.10
C THR A 282 20.81 -0.01 29.07
N ASP A 283 19.66 -0.68 29.23
CA ASP A 283 19.22 -1.76 28.35
C ASP A 283 18.40 -1.21 27.19
N VAL A 284 17.98 0.06 27.27
CA VAL A 284 17.28 0.77 26.20
C VAL A 284 18.29 1.29 25.19
N VAL A 285 18.21 0.80 23.95
CA VAL A 285 19.14 1.11 22.85
C VAL A 285 18.57 2.18 21.92
N LEU A 286 17.25 2.19 21.77
CA LEU A 286 16.51 3.21 21.03
C LEU A 286 15.17 3.41 21.72
N LEU A 287 14.77 4.66 21.88
CA LEU A 287 13.44 5.05 22.30
C LEU A 287 12.98 6.18 21.40
N ASN A 288 11.92 5.93 20.62
CA ASN A 288 11.22 6.95 19.85
C ASN A 288 9.75 7.01 20.31
N ASN A 289 8.86 7.62 19.52
CA ASN A 289 7.48 7.85 19.93
C ASN A 289 6.65 6.56 19.99
N ASP A 290 6.89 5.58 19.12
CA ASP A 290 6.04 4.40 18.95
C ASP A 290 6.80 3.06 19.00
N GLU A 291 8.13 3.11 19.12
CA GLU A 291 9.04 1.98 19.20
C GLU A 291 10.04 2.17 20.35
N VAL A 292 10.28 1.10 21.10
CA VAL A 292 11.47 0.93 21.92
C VAL A 292 12.24 -0.30 21.48
N VAL A 293 13.56 -0.18 21.47
CA VAL A 293 14.48 -1.29 21.22
C VAL A 293 15.32 -1.52 22.46
N LEU A 294 15.31 -2.75 22.93
CA LEU A 294 16.07 -3.21 24.08
C LEU A 294 17.21 -4.12 23.65
N GLN A 295 18.26 -4.20 24.46
CA GLN A 295 19.22 -5.30 24.36
C GLN A 295 18.50 -6.64 24.53
N TYR A 296 18.92 -7.66 23.78
CA TYR A 296 18.27 -8.96 23.84
C TYR A 296 18.60 -9.69 25.14
N ASP A 297 17.55 -10.10 25.84
CA ASP A 297 17.58 -11.05 26.94
C ASP A 297 16.37 -12.01 26.76
N PRO A 298 16.58 -13.34 26.76
CA PRO A 298 15.49 -14.31 26.55
C PRO A 298 14.34 -14.21 27.56
N LEU A 299 14.63 -13.88 28.82
CA LEU A 299 13.64 -13.74 29.88
C LEU A 299 12.85 -12.43 29.72
N VAL A 300 13.52 -11.34 29.32
CA VAL A 300 12.86 -10.09 28.95
C VAL A 300 11.96 -10.31 27.74
N LEU A 301 12.46 -10.96 26.69
CA LEU A 301 11.67 -11.27 25.50
C LEU A 301 10.42 -12.08 25.85
N ARG A 302 10.57 -13.16 26.63
CA ARG A 302 9.43 -14.01 27.03
C ARG A 302 8.38 -13.21 27.78
N ARG A 303 8.79 -12.40 28.77
CA ARG A 303 7.86 -11.52 29.50
C ARG A 303 7.18 -10.52 28.58
N LEU A 304 7.90 -9.93 27.63
CA LEU A 304 7.31 -8.99 26.67
C LEU A 304 6.30 -9.69 25.74
N MET A 305 6.64 -10.88 25.26
CA MET A 305 5.76 -11.69 24.41
C MET A 305 4.47 -12.08 25.16
N ASP A 306 4.60 -12.59 26.39
CA ASP A 306 3.47 -13.09 27.18
C ASP A 306 2.51 -11.96 27.60
N ASN A 307 3.01 -10.75 27.87
CA ASN A 307 2.20 -9.65 28.41
C ASN A 307 1.77 -8.59 27.38
N TYR A 308 2.53 -8.40 26.30
CA TYR A 308 2.31 -7.27 25.39
C TYR A 308 2.18 -7.64 23.92
N HIS A 309 2.75 -8.75 23.45
CA HIS A 309 2.63 -9.12 22.03
C HIS A 309 1.17 -9.45 21.67
N GLY A 310 0.70 -8.92 20.54
CA GLY A 310 -0.68 -9.14 20.08
C GLY A 310 -1.72 -8.24 20.78
N THR A 311 -1.27 -7.36 21.68
CA THR A 311 -2.08 -6.27 22.22
C THR A 311 -1.98 -5.05 21.30
N PHE A 312 -1.57 -3.88 21.82
CA PHE A 312 -1.17 -2.72 21.03
C PHE A 312 0.19 -2.91 20.37
N PHE A 313 0.97 -3.86 20.88
CA PHE A 313 2.37 -3.99 20.56
C PHE A 313 2.66 -5.21 19.73
N LYS A 314 3.58 -5.02 18.79
CA LYS A 314 4.33 -6.09 18.15
C LYS A 314 5.69 -6.16 18.85
N VAL A 315 5.92 -7.27 19.53
CA VAL A 315 7.23 -7.63 20.10
C VAL A 315 7.94 -8.53 19.11
N ILE A 316 9.14 -8.17 18.65
CA ILE A 316 9.89 -8.96 17.68
C ILE A 316 11.40 -8.88 17.95
N PRO A 317 12.11 -10.02 18.10
CA PRO A 317 13.55 -10.00 18.24
C PRO A 317 14.24 -9.91 16.87
N PHE A 318 15.41 -9.30 16.83
CA PHE A 318 16.19 -9.16 15.60
C PHE A 318 17.70 -9.06 15.88
N ARG A 319 18.49 -9.42 14.87
CA ARG A 319 19.93 -9.17 14.79
C ARG A 319 20.19 -7.97 13.89
N LEU A 320 21.08 -7.07 14.28
CA LEU A 320 21.45 -5.93 13.43
C LEU A 320 22.74 -6.21 12.67
N ILE A 321 22.66 -6.35 11.36
CA ILE A 321 23.81 -6.51 10.47
C ILE A 321 24.16 -5.17 9.86
N LYS A 322 25.45 -4.85 9.79
CA LYS A 322 25.97 -3.66 9.12
C LYS A 322 26.55 -4.10 7.79
N LEU A 323 26.18 -3.43 6.71
CA LEU A 323 26.77 -3.67 5.39
C LEU A 323 28.18 -3.03 5.31
N PRO A 324 29.04 -3.51 4.40
CA PRO A 324 30.37 -2.94 4.23
C PRO A 324 30.35 -1.46 3.84
N GLN A 325 31.48 -0.78 4.07
CA GLN A 325 31.77 0.61 3.64
C GLN A 325 30.95 1.73 4.31
N TYR A 326 29.62 1.65 4.33
CA TYR A 326 28.73 2.70 4.81
C TYR A 326 27.93 2.27 6.06
N ASN A 327 27.27 3.24 6.71
CA ASN A 327 26.36 2.98 7.84
C ASN A 327 24.97 2.56 7.32
N TYR A 328 24.97 1.47 6.55
CA TYR A 328 23.78 0.79 6.05
C TYR A 328 23.58 -0.49 6.82
N PHE A 329 22.33 -0.83 7.10
CA PHE A 329 22.03 -1.92 8.03
C PHE A 329 20.90 -2.81 7.54
N VAL A 330 20.89 -4.04 8.03
CA VAL A 330 19.81 -5.02 7.86
C VAL A 330 19.37 -5.48 9.24
N LYS A 331 18.09 -5.30 9.56
CA LYS A 331 17.46 -5.99 10.70
C LYS A 331 17.09 -7.39 10.23
N GLU A 332 17.72 -8.43 10.78
CA GLU A 332 17.37 -9.82 10.53
C GLU A 332 16.47 -10.31 11.67
N TYR A 333 15.18 -10.40 11.41
CA TYR A 333 14.20 -10.89 12.38
C TYR A 333 14.25 -12.41 12.46
N PHE A 334 14.00 -12.93 13.65
CA PHE A 334 14.00 -14.38 13.90
C PHE A 334 12.90 -14.75 14.88
N ASN A 335 12.53 -16.03 14.89
CA ASN A 335 11.70 -16.58 15.95
C ASN A 335 12.62 -17.03 17.10
N PRO A 336 12.26 -16.74 18.37
CA PRO A 336 13.04 -17.25 19.49
C PRO A 336 13.07 -18.79 19.46
N PRO A 337 14.22 -19.42 19.76
CA PRO A 337 14.33 -20.87 19.73
C PRO A 337 13.36 -21.50 20.73
N GLN A 338 12.60 -22.50 20.27
CA GLN A 338 11.64 -23.22 21.11
C GLN A 338 12.33 -24.19 22.08
N SER A 339 13.61 -24.49 21.88
CA SER A 339 14.46 -25.35 22.71
C SER A 339 15.90 -24.83 22.74
N VAL A 340 16.58 -25.00 23.87
CA VAL A 340 17.95 -24.53 24.13
C VAL A 340 19.00 -25.25 23.25
N ASP A 341 18.65 -26.40 22.66
CA ASP A 341 19.60 -27.27 21.96
C ASP A 341 19.80 -26.94 20.47
N ASN A 342 19.13 -25.94 19.92
CA ASN A 342 19.26 -25.54 18.51
C ASN A 342 19.73 -24.08 18.42
N ASP A 343 21.05 -23.88 18.51
CA ASP A 343 21.73 -22.58 18.44
C ASP A 343 21.63 -21.88 17.06
N GLN A 344 20.96 -22.48 16.08
CA GLN A 344 20.77 -21.86 14.78
C GLN A 344 19.57 -20.91 14.78
N ILE A 345 19.87 -19.61 14.78
CA ILE A 345 18.88 -18.56 14.55
C ILE A 345 18.40 -18.65 13.10
N ALA A 346 17.20 -19.21 12.90
CA ALA A 346 16.53 -19.18 11.62
C ALA A 346 15.94 -17.78 11.36
N ILE A 347 16.49 -17.09 10.35
CA ILE A 347 16.00 -15.77 9.93
C ILE A 347 14.65 -15.93 9.25
N THR A 348 13.64 -15.20 9.71
CA THR A 348 12.27 -15.26 9.20
C THR A 348 11.96 -14.13 8.23
N ARG A 349 12.65 -12.99 8.37
CA ARG A 349 12.46 -11.79 7.55
C ARG A 349 13.65 -10.87 7.71
N CYS A 350 13.96 -10.10 6.66
CA CYS A 350 14.94 -9.02 6.74
C CYS A 350 14.30 -7.65 6.47
N GLU A 351 14.90 -6.58 6.98
CA GLU A 351 14.52 -5.21 6.68
C GLU A 351 15.74 -4.31 6.57
N PHE A 352 15.88 -3.68 5.41
CA PHE A 352 16.99 -2.79 5.08
C PHE A 352 16.75 -1.39 5.65
N LYS A 353 17.78 -0.80 6.26
CA LYS A 353 17.72 0.46 6.98
C LYS A 353 18.87 1.39 6.60
N CYS A 354 18.57 2.68 6.58
CA CYS A 354 19.52 3.77 6.30
C CYS A 354 20.15 3.74 4.90
N ILE A 355 19.55 3.04 3.94
CA ILE A 355 20.07 2.93 2.58
C ILE A 355 19.37 3.94 1.66
N PRO A 356 20.11 4.87 1.03
CA PRO A 356 19.57 5.73 -0.02
C PRO A 356 19.02 4.91 -1.19
N LEU A 357 17.92 5.38 -1.77
CA LEU A 357 17.23 4.70 -2.88
C LEU A 357 18.16 4.29 -4.05
N PRO A 358 19.09 5.14 -4.54
CA PRO A 358 20.00 4.78 -5.63
C PRO A 358 20.91 3.57 -5.36
N PHE A 359 21.11 3.21 -4.10
CA PHE A 359 22.03 2.16 -3.68
C PHE A 359 21.31 0.89 -3.22
N PHE A 360 19.98 0.91 -3.14
CA PHE A 360 19.21 -0.13 -2.49
C PHE A 360 19.43 -1.50 -3.11
N MET A 361 19.39 -1.60 -4.45
CA MET A 361 19.59 -2.87 -5.16
C MET A 361 20.99 -3.44 -4.97
N GLN A 362 22.02 -2.58 -5.00
CA GLN A 362 23.39 -2.99 -4.71
C GLN A 362 23.52 -3.56 -3.30
N CYS A 363 22.88 -2.92 -2.31
CA CYS A 363 22.87 -3.39 -0.92
C CYS A 363 22.16 -4.74 -0.77
N VAL A 364 21.03 -4.95 -1.48
CA VAL A 364 20.33 -6.25 -1.50
C VAL A 364 21.24 -7.33 -2.08
N LYS A 365 21.79 -7.12 -3.28
CA LYS A 365 22.70 -8.08 -3.93
C LYS A 365 23.92 -8.38 -3.06
N LYS A 366 24.51 -7.35 -2.44
CA LYS A 366 25.66 -7.53 -1.56
C LYS A 366 25.33 -8.35 -0.31
N TYR A 367 24.16 -8.12 0.29
CA TYR A 367 23.69 -8.89 1.43
C TYR A 367 23.42 -10.35 1.08
N GLU A 368 22.88 -10.62 -0.12
CA GLU A 368 22.61 -11.96 -0.62
C GLU A 368 23.82 -12.68 -1.24
N ASP A 369 25.01 -12.05 -1.20
CA ASP A 369 26.23 -12.52 -1.88
C ASP A 369 26.03 -12.80 -3.39
N LYS A 370 25.20 -11.98 -4.04
CA LYS A 370 24.94 -12.04 -5.49
C LYS A 370 25.79 -10.98 -6.23
N PRO A 371 26.18 -11.25 -7.49
CA PRO A 371 26.92 -10.28 -8.28
C PRO A 371 26.07 -9.02 -8.54
N ILE A 372 26.72 -7.86 -8.43
CA ILE A 372 26.12 -6.56 -8.75
C ILE A 372 26.29 -6.29 -10.24
N THR A 373 25.17 -6.06 -10.92
CA THR A 373 25.11 -5.85 -12.37
C THR A 373 24.92 -4.36 -12.70
N GLU A 374 24.91 -4.02 -13.99
CA GLU A 374 24.69 -2.64 -14.43
C GLU A 374 23.30 -2.10 -14.02
N ILE A 375 22.26 -2.93 -14.05
CA ILE A 375 20.90 -2.49 -13.68
C ILE A 375 20.80 -2.10 -12.20
N ASP A 376 21.58 -2.74 -11.32
CA ASP A 376 21.65 -2.42 -9.89
C ASP A 376 22.25 -1.03 -9.61
N ARG A 377 23.05 -0.54 -10.57
CA ARG A 377 23.72 0.77 -10.51
C ARG A 377 22.89 1.88 -11.15
N LYS A 378 21.72 1.56 -11.71
CA LYS A 378 20.85 2.51 -12.40
C LYS A 378 19.83 3.12 -11.44
N PHE A 379 19.59 4.42 -11.59
CA PHE A 379 18.60 5.15 -10.82
C PHE A 379 18.10 6.37 -11.58
N THR A 380 16.88 6.80 -11.29
CA THR A 380 16.30 8.02 -11.84
C THR A 380 16.77 9.23 -11.03
N ILE A 381 17.32 10.24 -11.71
CA ILE A 381 17.66 11.54 -11.11
C ILE A 381 16.45 12.48 -11.10
N GLU A 382 16.53 13.60 -10.38
CA GLU A 382 15.42 14.56 -10.21
C GLU A 382 14.82 15.06 -11.54
N SER A 383 15.62 15.12 -12.60
CA SER A 383 15.16 15.52 -13.94
C SER A 383 14.43 14.42 -14.71
N GLY A 384 14.23 13.23 -14.12
CA GLY A 384 13.57 12.08 -14.75
C GLY A 384 14.47 11.21 -15.62
N HIS A 385 15.72 11.62 -15.87
CA HIS A 385 16.68 10.81 -16.63
C HIS A 385 17.21 9.63 -15.80
N VAL A 386 17.58 8.54 -16.46
CA VAL A 386 18.24 7.40 -15.81
C VAL A 386 19.75 7.61 -15.86
N ALA A 387 20.38 7.65 -14.69
CA ALA A 387 21.82 7.64 -14.53
C ALA A 387 22.30 6.24 -14.15
N THR A 388 23.58 5.94 -14.41
CA THR A 388 24.24 4.70 -14.00
C THR A 388 25.52 5.06 -13.27
N LEU A 389 25.80 4.43 -12.11
CA LEU A 389 27.12 4.56 -11.49
C LEU A 389 28.15 3.75 -12.27
N ASP A 390 29.34 4.33 -12.47
CA ASP A 390 30.44 3.68 -13.19
C ASP A 390 30.91 2.42 -12.47
N VAL A 391 30.94 2.45 -11.13
CA VAL A 391 31.41 1.37 -10.26
C VAL A 391 30.39 1.04 -9.17
N SER A 392 30.53 -0.15 -8.58
CA SER A 392 29.75 -0.51 -7.40
C SER A 392 30.14 0.33 -6.19
N ILE A 393 29.21 0.51 -5.26
CA ILE A 393 29.46 1.11 -3.95
C ILE A 393 30.09 0.14 -2.92
N PHE A 394 30.65 -0.99 -3.37
CA PHE A 394 31.27 -2.04 -2.54
C PHE A 394 32.59 -2.53 -3.11
#